data_AF-A0A966BE50-F1
#
_entry.id   AF-A0A966BE50-F1
#
_cell.length_a   1.000
_cell.length_b   1.000
_cell.length_c   1.000
_cell.angle_alpha   90.00
_cell.angle_beta   90.00
_cell.angle_gamma   90.00
#
_symmetry.space_group_name_H-M   'P 1'
#
loop_
_entity.id
_entity.type
_entity.pdbx_description
1 polymer ?
#
loop_
_entity_poly.entity_id
_entity_poly.type
_entity_poly.pdbx_seq_one_letter_code
_entity_poly.pdbx_strand_id
1 'polypeptide(L)' 'MTSEIELMEERRWQAMIDKDIDALNTLLHSQMRYTHSNATVDTKDSYITAIENKVFDYRNVETKDTEIQLIGENDLGLVN' A
#
# COMPACT_ATOMS: atom_id res chain seq x y z
N MET A 1 0.09 -9.57 15.75
CA MET A 1 -0.85 -9.44 14.62
C MET A 1 -0.86 -8.00 14.12
N THR A 2 -1.26 -7.01 14.91
CA THR A 2 -1.18 -5.59 14.49
C THR A 2 0.25 -5.13 14.17
N SER A 3 1.24 -5.51 14.98
CA SER A 3 2.65 -5.17 14.72
C SER A 3 3.22 -5.77 13.42
N GLU A 4 2.65 -6.87 12.93
CA GLU A 4 3.06 -7.41 11.63
C GLU A 4 2.49 -6.58 10.48
N ILE A 5 1.24 -6.12 10.62
CA ILE A 5 0.60 -5.21 9.68
C ILE A 5 1.36 -3.87 9.63
N GLU A 6 1.78 -3.33 10.79
CA GLU A 6 2.62 -2.12 10.87
C GLU A 6 3.91 -2.28 10.05
N LEU A 7 4.64 -3.38 10.27
CA LEU A 7 5.88 -3.67 9.53
C LEU A 7 5.65 -3.85 8.03
N MET A 8 4.54 -4.50 7.63
CA MET A 8 4.19 -4.66 6.22
C MET A 8 3.84 -3.32 5.57
N GLU A 9 3.18 -2.43 6.30
CA GLU A 9 2.81 -1.10 5.82
C GLU A 9 4.04 -0.19 5.68
N GLU A 10 4.94 -0.17 6.67
CA GLU A 10 6.23 0.52 6.58
C GLU A 10 7.04 0.02 5.37
N ARG A 11 7.09 -1.30 5.18
CA ARG A 11 7.78 -1.90 4.03
C ARG A 11 7.13 -1.51 2.70
N ARG A 12 5.81 -1.43 2.64
CA ARG A 12 5.08 -0.98 1.44
C ARG A 12 5.45 0.46 1.09
N TRP A 13 5.47 1.35 2.08
CA TRP A 13 5.89 2.74 1.89
C TRP A 13 7.32 2.87 1.40
N GLN A 14 8.25 2.15 2.02
CA GLN A 14 9.65 2.17 1.58
C GLN A 14 9.81 1.67 0.14
N ALA A 15 9.11 0.58 -0.21
CA ALA A 15 9.12 0.05 -1.58
C ALA A 15 8.55 1.05 -2.60
N MET A 16 7.55 1.87 -2.23
CA MET A 16 7.04 2.95 -3.10
C MET A 16 8.05 4.08 -3.30
N ILE A 17 8.79 4.46 -2.26
CA ILE A 17 9.83 5.50 -2.33
C ILE A 17 11.01 5.03 -3.19
N ASP A 18 11.47 3.80 -2.94
CA ASP A 18 12.62 3.21 -3.63
C ASP A 18 12.28 2.69 -5.04
N LYS A 19 10.99 2.61 -5.38
CA LYS A 19 10.46 1.99 -6.60
C LYS A 19 10.86 0.52 -6.73
N ASP A 20 10.83 -0.19 -5.60
CA ASP A 20 11.08 -1.61 -5.52
C ASP A 20 9.84 -2.38 -6.00
N ILE A 21 9.77 -2.60 -7.32
CA ILE A 21 8.64 -3.26 -7.98
C ILE A 21 8.49 -4.71 -7.53
N ASP A 22 9.58 -5.41 -7.23
CA ASP A 22 9.56 -6.80 -6.78
C ASP A 22 8.95 -6.90 -5.37
N ALA A 23 9.32 -5.99 -4.47
CA ALA A 23 8.70 -5.90 -3.15
C ALA A 23 7.21 -5.57 -3.24
N LEU A 24 6.83 -4.59 -4.07
CA LEU A 24 5.42 -4.25 -4.29
C LEU A 24 4.63 -5.42 -4.87
N ASN A 25 5.22 -6.18 -5.80
CA ASN A 25 4.60 -7.38 -6.34
C ASN A 25 4.37 -8.47 -5.30
N THR A 26 5.22 -8.56 -4.27
CA THR A 26 5.07 -9.50 -3.17
C THR A 26 4.03 -9.04 -2.15
N LEU A 27 4.01 -7.75 -1.83
CA LEU A 27 3.15 -7.17 -0.80
C LEU A 27 1.70 -6.99 -1.24
N LEU A 28 1.47 -6.66 -2.52
CA LEU A 28 0.13 -6.34 -3.03
C LEU A 28 -0.57 -7.59 -3.58
N HIS A 29 -1.74 -7.90 -3.03
CA HIS A 29 -2.57 -8.99 -3.52
C HIS A 29 -3.04 -8.73 -4.97
N SER A 30 -3.24 -9.78 -5.77
CA SER A 30 -3.63 -9.67 -7.18
C SER A 30 -5.00 -8.98 -7.38
N GLN A 31 -5.86 -9.04 -6.36
CA GLN A 31 -7.18 -8.39 -6.37
C GLN A 31 -7.19 -6.99 -5.74
N MET A 32 -6.03 -6.39 -5.45
CA MET A 32 -5.95 -5.04 -4.90
C MET A 32 -6.78 -4.04 -5.75
N ARG A 33 -7.46 -3.14 -5.05
CA ARG A 33 -8.15 -1.97 -5.60
C ARG A 33 -7.75 -0.76 -4.77
N TYR A 34 -7.21 0.27 -5.41
CA TYR A 34 -6.84 1.54 -4.76
C TYR A 34 -7.73 2.65 -5.32
N THR A 35 -8.58 3.22 -4.46
CA THR A 35 -9.52 4.27 -4.84
C THR A 35 -8.94 5.62 -4.49
N HIS A 36 -8.73 6.46 -5.49
CA HIS A 36 -8.27 7.85 -5.34
C HIS A 36 -9.42 8.75 -4.88
N SER A 37 -9.08 9.93 -4.34
CA SER A 37 -10.06 10.94 -3.92
C SER A 37 -10.93 11.49 -5.06
N ASN A 38 -10.51 11.32 -6.31
CA ASN A 38 -11.28 11.66 -7.51
C ASN A 38 -12.16 10.49 -8.02
N ALA A 39 -12.34 9.43 -7.23
CA ALA A 39 -13.07 8.21 -7.56
C ALA A 39 -12.46 7.34 -8.68
N THR A 40 -11.26 7.66 -9.17
CA THR A 40 -10.50 6.73 -10.03
C THR A 40 -10.08 5.52 -9.21
N VAL A 41 -10.18 4.32 -9.79
CA VAL A 41 -9.80 3.08 -9.12
C VAL A 41 -8.67 2.41 -9.89
N ASP A 42 -7.53 2.25 -9.23
CA ASP A 42 -6.40 1.48 -9.76
C ASP A 42 -6.50 0.00 -9.41
N THR A 43 -6.06 -0.84 -10.35
CA THR A 43 -5.69 -2.24 -10.09
C THR A 43 -4.25 -2.31 -9.58
N LYS A 44 -3.81 -3.49 -9.11
CA LYS A 44 -2.39 -3.71 -8.78
C LYS A 44 -1.47 -3.28 -9.94
N ASP A 45 -1.79 -3.72 -11.16
CA ASP A 45 -0.94 -3.47 -12.33
C ASP A 45 -0.88 -1.98 -12.69
N SER A 46 -2.03 -1.27 -12.68
CA SER A 46 -2.04 0.16 -12.99
C SER A 46 -1.34 0.98 -11.90
N TYR A 47 -1.49 0.60 -10.63
CA TYR A 47 -0.84 1.24 -9.50
C TYR A 47 0.68 1.10 -9.54
N ILE A 48 1.19 -0.12 -9.76
CA ILE A 48 2.63 -0.40 -9.90
C ILE A 48 3.20 0.35 -11.11
N THR A 49 2.50 0.30 -12.25
CA THR A 49 2.90 1.02 -13.47
C THR A 49 2.99 2.53 -13.24
N ALA A 50 2.09 3.10 -12.44
CA ALA A 50 2.11 4.53 -12.10
C ALA A 50 3.32 4.91 -11.23
N ILE A 51 3.72 4.04 -10.28
CA ILE A 51 4.93 4.22 -9.46
C ILE A 51 6.19 4.10 -10.33
N GLU A 52 6.27 3.07 -11.17
CA GLU A 52 7.40 2.83 -12.07
C GLU A 52 7.63 4.01 -13.03
N ASN A 53 6.56 4.49 -13.65
CA ASN A 53 6.60 5.61 -14.59
C ASN A 53 6.69 6.99 -13.91
N LYS A 54 6.80 7.05 -12.58
CA LYS A 54 6.87 8.29 -11.79
C LYS A 54 5.67 9.22 -12.02
N VAL A 55 4.51 8.66 -12.34
CA VAL A 55 3.23 9.39 -12.29
C VAL A 55 3.03 9.92 -10.86
N PHE A 56 3.39 9.10 -9.87
CA PHE A 56 3.56 9.50 -8.48
C PHE A 56 5.02 9.26 -8.05
N ASP A 57 5.77 10.33 -7.82
CA ASP A 57 7.18 10.28 -7.39
C ASP A 57 7.28 10.52 -5.89
N TYR A 58 6.98 9.49 -5.09
CA TYR A 58 7.09 9.55 -3.64
C TYR A 58 8.55 9.68 -3.22
N ARG A 59 8.88 10.74 -2.47
CA ARG A 59 10.25 11.01 -1.99
C ARG A 59 10.42 10.81 -0.49
N ASN A 60 9.33 10.98 0.24
CA ASN A 60 9.27 10.79 1.68
C ASN A 60 7.80 10.58 2.07
N VAL A 61 7.58 9.90 3.18
CA VAL A 61 6.26 9.78 3.81
C VAL A 61 6.43 9.90 5.32
N GLU A 62 5.50 10.61 5.95
CA GLU A 62 5.38 10.65 7.41
C GLU A 62 3.93 10.27 7.72
N THR A 63 3.75 9.10 8.31
CA THR A 63 2.44 8.62 8.76
C THR A 63 2.20 9.09 10.19
N LYS A 64 1.04 9.70 10.44
CA LYS A 64 0.59 10.09 11.78
C LYS A 64 -0.79 9.51 12.02
N ASP A 65 -1.07 9.24 13.29
CA ASP A 65 -2.39 8.77 13.73
C ASP A 65 -2.87 7.49 13.03
N THR A 66 -1.93 6.62 12.63
CA THR A 66 -2.26 5.34 11.99
C THR A 66 -3.07 4.46 12.93
N GLU A 67 -4.26 4.05 12.50
CA GLU A 67 -5.12 3.16 13.24
C GLU A 67 -5.22 1.80 12.52
N ILE A 68 -4.95 0.73 13.26
CA ILE A 68 -5.12 -0.64 12.75
C ILE A 68 -6.28 -1.30 13.46
N GLN A 69 -7.32 -1.62 12.70
CA GLN A 69 -8.49 -2.34 13.20
C GLN A 69 -8.54 -3.74 12.58
N LEU A 70 -8.63 -4.77 13.42
CA LEU A 70 -8.87 -6.14 12.97
C LEU A 70 -10.38 -6.38 12.91
N ILE A 71 -10.89 -6.75 11.73
CA ILE A 71 -12.33 -6.87 11.49
C ILE A 71 -12.69 -8.33 11.21
N GLY A 72 -13.57 -8.90 12.05
CA GLY A 72 -14.06 -10.28 11.91
C GLY A 72 -13.08 -11.35 12.40
N GLU A 73 -13.35 -12.60 12.05
CA GLU A 73 -12.51 -13.76 12.40
C GLU A 73 -11.38 -14.02 11.39
N ASN A 74 -11.46 -13.40 10.20
CA ASN A 74 -10.53 -13.58 9.10
C ASN A 74 -9.64 -12.35 8.99
N ASP A 75 -8.37 -12.46 9.38
CA ASP A 75 -7.14 -11.66 9.11
C ASP A 75 -7.23 -10.32 8.32
N LEU A 76 -8.33 -9.59 8.43
CA LEU A 76 -8.62 -8.36 7.72
C LEU A 76 -8.18 -7.22 8.63
N GLY A 77 -7.00 -6.69 8.32
CA GLY A 77 -6.51 -5.43 8.86
C GLY A 77 -7.01 -4.26 8.03
N LEU A 78 -7.76 -3.37 8.66
CA LEU A 78 -8.00 -2.02 8.13
C LEU A 78 -6.89 -1.13 8.68
N VAL A 79 -6.15 -0.46 7.79
CA VAL A 79 -5.12 0.53 8.15
C VAL A 79 -5.61 1.88 7.64
N ASN A 80 -5.88 2.82 8.57
CA ASN A 80 -6.30 4.19 8.27
C ASN A 80 -5.24 5.20 8.71
#